data_AF-X0TYN2-F1
#
_entry.id   AF-X0TYN2-F1
#
_cell.length_a   1.000
_cell.length_b   1.000
_cell.length_c   1.000
_cell.angle_alpha   90.00
_cell.angle_beta   90.00
_cell.angle_gamma   90.00
#
_symmetry.space_group_name_H-M   'P 1'
#
loop_
_entity.id
_entity.type
_entity.pdbx_description
1 polymer ?
#
loop_
_entity_poly.entity_id
_entity_poly.type
_entity_poly.pdbx_seq_one_letter_code
_entity_poly.pdbx_strand_id
1 'polypeptide(L)' 'RYQVVSLSALQPFGEGATVDIPALVERGLISRRGGPVKLLANGDAPQKVKIIVNGASASARRKIEEAGGSVEIV' A
#
# COMPACT_ATOMS: atom_id res chain seq x y z
N ARG A 1 -14.11 9.07 -5.32
CA ARG A 1 -13.18 9.61 -4.30
C ARG A 1 -12.26 8.48 -3.87
N TYR A 2 -10.95 8.62 -4.07
CA TYR A 2 -10.00 7.58 -3.67
C TYR A 2 -9.60 7.75 -2.21
N GLN A 3 -9.38 6.62 -1.53
CA GLN A 3 -8.72 6.61 -0.22
C GLN A 3 -7.22 6.56 -0.45
N VAL A 4 -6.53 7.57 0.06
CA VAL A 4 -5.10 7.72 -0.14
C VAL A 4 -4.36 7.02 0.98
N VAL A 5 -3.45 6.12 0.62
CA VAL A 5 -2.57 5.42 1.57
C VAL A 5 -1.12 5.78 1.25
N SER A 6 -0.35 6.14 2.28
CA SER A 6 1.07 6.47 2.19
C SER A 6 1.95 5.27 2.55
N LEU A 7 3.17 5.24 2.02
CA LEU A 7 4.17 4.20 2.34
C LEU A 7 4.59 4.24 3.82
N SER A 8 4.66 5.43 4.45
CA SER A 8 4.91 5.55 5.90
C SER A 8 3.91 4.77 6.75
N ALA A 9 2.64 4.75 6.34
CA ALA A 9 1.60 3.97 7.02
C ALA A 9 1.82 2.46 6.88
N LEU A 10 2.62 2.05 5.89
CA LEU A 10 2.99 0.67 5.66
C LEU A 10 4.23 0.23 6.45
N GLN A 11 5.04 1.14 6.99
CA GLN A 11 6.21 0.81 7.84
C GLN A 11 5.93 -0.18 8.99
N PRO A 12 4.80 -0.10 9.73
CA PRO A 12 4.52 -1.09 10.75
C PRO A 12 4.13 -2.46 10.19
N PHE A 13 3.91 -2.61 8.88
CA PHE A 13 3.78 -3.93 8.26
C PHE A 13 5.19 -4.47 8.13
N GLY A 14 5.48 -5.57 8.84
CA GLY A 14 6.80 -6.17 8.84
C GLY A 14 7.26 -6.58 7.45
N GLU A 15 8.54 -6.92 7.32
CA GLU A 15 9.10 -7.41 6.06
C GLU A 15 8.31 -8.63 5.56
N GLY A 16 7.98 -8.67 4.27
CA GLY A 16 7.18 -9.78 3.71
C GLY A 16 5.67 -9.65 3.89
N ALA A 17 5.17 -8.57 4.49
CA ALA A 17 3.74 -8.45 4.78
C ALA A 17 2.89 -8.24 3.51
N THR A 18 1.71 -8.86 3.52
CA THR A 18 0.67 -8.63 2.51
C THR A 18 -0.26 -7.52 2.98
N VAL A 19 -0.31 -6.45 2.20
CA VAL A 19 -1.13 -5.25 2.40
C VAL A 19 -2.28 -5.30 1.40
N ASP A 20 -3.38 -5.91 1.83
CA ASP A 20 -4.63 -5.96 1.08
C ASP A 20 -5.62 -4.90 1.58
N ILE A 21 -6.67 -4.61 0.79
CA ILE A 21 -7.82 -3.79 1.20
C ILE A 21 -8.33 -4.15 2.62
N PRO A 22 -8.62 -5.43 2.97
CA PRO A 22 -9.04 -5.79 4.33
C PRO A 22 -7.97 -5.48 5.40
N ALA A 23 -6.70 -5.75 5.14
CA ALA A 23 -5.61 -5.49 6.09
C ALA A 23 -5.43 -3.99 6.35
N LEU A 24 -5.58 -3.16 5.30
CA LEU A 24 -5.58 -1.70 5.42
C LEU A 24 -6.75 -1.21 6.28
N VAL A 25 -7.92 -1.85 6.18
CA VAL A 25 -9.11 -1.48 6.98
C VAL A 25 -8.92 -1.89 8.42
N GLU A 26 -8.40 -3.09 8.66
CA GLU A 26 -8.16 -3.63 9.99
C GLU A 26 -7.16 -2.79 10.77
N ARG A 27 -6.16 -2.25 10.08
CA ARG A 27 -5.22 -1.25 10.63
C ARG A 27 -5.77 0.17 10.73
N GLY A 28 -7.00 0.41 10.27
CA GLY A 28 -7.62 1.75 10.28
C GLY A 28 -6.99 2.74 9.29
N LEU A 29 -6.20 2.27 8.33
CA LEU A 29 -5.59 3.12 7.29
C LEU A 29 -6.59 3.55 6.23
N ILE A 30 -7.64 2.75 6.02
CA ILE A 30 -8.77 3.10 5.18
C ILE A 30 -10.07 2.84 5.96
N SER A 31 -11.00 3.79 5.89
CA SER A 31 -12.28 3.73 6.59
C SER A 31 -13.34 2.95 5.80
N ARG A 32 -13.18 2.83 4.48
CA ARG A 32 -14.18 2.21 3.60
C ARG A 32 -13.63 0.97 2.89
N ARG A 33 -14.21 -0.20 3.20
CA ARG A 33 -13.88 -1.48 2.53
C ARG A 33 -14.21 -1.51 1.03
N GLY A 34 -15.17 -0.71 0.58
CA GLY A 34 -15.62 -0.66 -0.83
C GLY A 34 -15.24 0.60 -1.60
N GLY A 35 -14.33 1.43 -1.08
CA GLY A 35 -13.85 2.63 -1.77
C GLY A 35 -12.53 2.35 -2.49
N PRO A 36 -12.31 2.89 -3.70
CA PRO A 36 -11.08 2.61 -4.43
C PRO A 36 -9.88 3.20 -3.68
N VAL A 37 -8.83 2.40 -3.52
CA VAL A 37 -7.62 2.80 -2.79
C VAL A 37 -6.56 3.26 -3.78
N LYS A 38 -5.93 4.41 -3.49
CA LYS A 38 -4.80 4.94 -4.24
C LYS A 38 -3.57 5.04 -3.35
N LEU A 39 -2.51 4.35 -3.76
CA LEU A 39 -1.25 4.34 -3.03
C LEU A 39 -0.32 5.46 -3.51
N LEU A 40 0.24 6.20 -2.57
CA LEU A 40 1.18 7.31 -2.81
C LEU A 40 2.54 7.07 -2.15
N ALA A 41 3.57 7.58 -2.81
CA ALA A 41 4.99 7.39 -2.48
C ALA A 41 5.49 8.25 -1.31
N ASN A 42 4.64 8.50 -0.31
CA ASN A 42 4.98 9.34 0.84
C ASN A 42 5.59 8.48 1.94
N GLY A 43 6.90 8.62 2.15
CA GLY A 43 7.67 7.82 3.11
C GLY A 43 8.51 6.71 2.49
N ASP A 44 9.04 5.86 3.36
CA ASP A 44 9.82 4.68 3.00
C ASP A 44 8.93 3.46 2.79
N ALA A 45 9.18 2.72 1.71
CA ALA A 45 8.52 1.45 1.47
C ALA A 45 9.18 0.35 2.32
N PRO A 46 8.42 -0.50 3.01
CA PRO A 46 9.00 -1.64 3.73
C PRO A 46 9.54 -2.66 2.73
N GLN A 47 10.56 -3.42 3.13
CA GLN A 47 11.18 -4.41 2.25
C GLN A 47 10.26 -5.62 2.05
N LYS A 48 10.21 -6.12 0.81
CA LYS A 48 9.45 -7.33 0.41
C LYS A 48 7.95 -7.30 0.69
N VAL A 49 7.29 -6.14 0.63
CA VAL A 49 5.82 -6.09 0.84
C VAL A 49 5.06 -6.47 -0.42
N LYS A 50 3.93 -7.17 -0.26
CA LYS A 50 2.96 -7.38 -1.35
C LYS A 50 1.78 -6.46 -1.14
N ILE A 51 1.46 -5.58 -2.07
CA ILE A 51 0.39 -4.59 -1.91
C ILE A 51 -0.67 -4.78 -2.98
N ILE A 52 -1.94 -4.94 -2.56
CA ILE A 52 -3.10 -5.11 -3.44
C ILE A 52 -4.05 -3.92 -3.26
N VAL A 53 -4.15 -3.07 -4.28
CA VAL A 53 -4.92 -1.81 -4.26
C VAL A 53 -5.55 -1.50 -5.62
N ASN A 54 -6.52 -0.60 -5.69
CA ASN A 54 -7.15 -0.22 -6.97
C ASN A 54 -6.32 0.73 -7.84
N GLY A 55 -5.28 1.33 -7.26
CA GLY A 55 -4.34 2.16 -8.00
C GLY A 55 -3.13 2.53 -7.18
N ALA A 56 -2.00 2.70 -7.84
CA ALA A 56 -0.76 3.18 -7.25
C ALA A 56 -0.16 4.30 -8.11
N SER A 57 0.51 5.27 -7.49
CA SER A 57 1.29 6.25 -8.25
C SER A 57 2.58 5.61 -8.80
N ALA A 58 3.06 6.11 -9.93
CA ALA A 58 4.30 5.64 -10.55
C ALA A 58 5.49 5.66 -9.57
N SER A 59 5.62 6.75 -8.80
CA SER A 59 6.65 6.88 -7.78
C SER A 59 6.52 5.85 -6.66
N ALA A 60 5.30 5.44 -6.32
CA ALA A 60 5.10 4.51 -5.22
C ALA A 60 5.42 3.08 -5.66
N ARG A 61 4.97 2.71 -6.86
CA ARG A 61 5.32 1.43 -7.48
C ARG A 61 6.84 1.28 -7.59
N ARG A 62 7.53 2.32 -8.03
CA ARG A 62 8.99 2.34 -8.12
C ARG A 62 9.65 2.10 -6.75
N LYS A 63 9.23 2.82 -5.71
CA LYS A 63 9.77 2.60 -4.34
C LYS A 63 9.51 1.19 -3.81
N ILE A 64 8.34 0.61 -4.12
CA ILE A 64 7.99 -0.75 -3.69
C ILE A 64 8.84 -1.78 -4.43
N GLU A 65 9.04 -1.61 -5.74
CA GLU A 65 9.94 -2.46 -6.54
C GLU A 65 11.40 -2.32 -6.08
N GLU A 66 11.87 -1.11 -5.74
CA GLU A 66 13.20 -0.86 -5.15
C GLU A 66 13.37 -1.52 -3.78
N ALA A 67 12.30 -1.57 -2.97
CA ALA A 67 12.28 -2.30 -1.71
C ALA A 67 12.12 -3.83 -1.89
N GLY A 68 12.08 -4.33 -3.12
CA GLY A 68 11.91 -5.76 -3.43
C GLY A 68 10.50 -6.30 -3.15
N GLY A 69 9.50 -5.41 -3.09
CA GLY A 69 8.09 -5.73 -2.96
C GLY A 69 7.37 -5.90 -4.31
N SER A 70 6.05 -6.06 -4.26
CA SER A 70 5.19 -6.24 -5.44
C SER A 70 3.89 -5.47 -5.27
N VAL A 71 3.40 -4.85 -6.34
CA VAL A 71 2.12 -4.13 -6.37
C VAL A 71 1.18 -4.78 -7.37
N GLU A 72 0.03 -5.24 -6.89
CA GLU A 72 -1.05 -5.80 -7.69
C GLU A 72 -2.20 -4.78 -7.72
N ILE A 73 -2.67 -4.45 -8.94
CA ILE A 73 -3.73 -3.49 -9.15
C ILE A 73 -5.00 -4.23 -9.54
N VAL A 74 -6.07 -4.09 -8.75
CA VAL A 74 -7.38 -4.78 -8.93
C VAL A 74 -8.56 -3.84 -9.10
#